data_AF-A0A0N0V2C9-F1
#
_entry.id   AF-A0A0N0V2C9-F1
#
_cell.length_a   1.000
_cell.length_b   1.000
_cell.length_c   1.000
_cell.angle_alpha   90.00
_cell.angle_beta   90.00
_cell.angle_gamma   90.00
#
_symmetry.space_group_name_H-M   'P 1'
#
loop_
_entity.id
_entity.type
_entity.pdbx_description
1 polymer ?
#
loop_
_entity_poly.entity_id
_entity_poly.type
_entity_poly.pdbx_seq_one_letter_code
_entity_poly.pdbx_strand_id
1 'polypeptide(L)'
;MIYKKHLVHDMGIGIMGAVKEVFQNIPDYICHFHFLRDIGKDLLLDDYQRVIKSLKDHKIRKSLRQKKRYIGEKVRDEIGLIEEIILGERIATTETKSLPEIAVYTFIQWIFEAPRQSKGYGFPFDTPHLDFYNRLKKMHQELSKVLDNGDRKNKKSLIKVCELVKVVLDDKKLKTAVVNLETKKVVFNKLREALRIADPDGEKGLNDEGESDIETIEDKVKKFKLWLEDDENRKKIYAKMIKQIEKYWDKLFTDPIVVSTNEGKLTIVPQRTNNILERYFFVMRKVGTEKNKVVLH
;
A
#
# COMPACT_ATOMS: atom_id res chain seq x y z
N MET A 1 -14.70 -41.05 -6.73
CA MET A 1 -14.45 -39.60 -6.59
C MET A 1 -12.96 -39.37 -6.82
N ILE A 2 -12.56 -38.86 -7.99
CA ILE A 2 -11.14 -38.55 -8.25
C ILE A 2 -10.89 -37.14 -7.72
N TYR A 3 -10.27 -37.04 -6.54
CA TYR A 3 -9.81 -35.76 -6.01
C TYR A 3 -8.56 -35.35 -6.79
N LYS A 4 -8.69 -34.48 -7.79
CA LYS A 4 -7.53 -33.79 -8.36
C LYS A 4 -7.06 -32.75 -7.34
N LYS A 5 -5.82 -32.92 -6.87
CA LYS A 5 -5.16 -32.02 -5.91
C LYS A 5 -4.34 -31.01 -6.69
N HIS A 6 -4.19 -29.81 -6.15
CA HIS A 6 -3.24 -28.81 -6.61
C HIS A 6 -2.63 -28.10 -5.40
N LEU A 7 -1.51 -27.40 -5.63
CA LEU A 7 -0.76 -26.68 -4.60
C LEU A 7 -0.62 -25.23 -5.01
N VAL A 8 -0.75 -24.33 -4.03
CA VAL A 8 -0.51 -22.90 -4.18
C VAL A 8 0.35 -22.48 -3.02
N HIS A 9 1.54 -21.96 -3.30
CA HIS A 9 2.53 -21.69 -2.27
C HIS A 9 3.34 -20.42 -2.55
N ASP A 10 4.12 -19.95 -1.57
CA ASP A 10 5.03 -18.81 -1.74
C ASP A 10 6.35 -19.20 -2.43
N MET A 11 7.15 -18.25 -2.90
CA MET A 11 8.39 -18.57 -3.65
C MET A 11 9.60 -18.85 -2.74
N GLY A 12 9.39 -19.20 -1.47
CA GLY A 12 10.46 -19.51 -0.53
C GLY A 12 11.27 -20.73 -0.99
N ILE A 13 12.60 -20.62 -0.99
CA ILE A 13 13.49 -21.68 -1.48
C ILE A 13 13.23 -23.02 -0.79
N GLY A 14 13.01 -23.01 0.53
CA GLY A 14 12.70 -24.21 1.30
C GLY A 14 11.35 -24.83 0.91
N ILE A 15 10.33 -24.02 0.65
CA ILE A 15 9.00 -24.48 0.23
C ILE A 15 9.07 -25.05 -1.19
N MET A 16 9.74 -24.36 -2.11
CA MET A 16 9.97 -24.85 -3.47
C MET A 16 10.70 -26.20 -3.48
N GLY A 17 11.70 -26.37 -2.61
CA GLY A 17 12.42 -27.63 -2.45
C GLY A 17 11.51 -28.75 -1.90
N ALA A 18 10.75 -28.46 -0.85
CA ALA A 18 9.85 -29.43 -0.23
C ALA A 18 8.71 -29.87 -1.17
N VAL A 19 8.11 -28.93 -1.92
CA VAL A 19 7.05 -29.25 -2.89
C VAL A 19 7.57 -30.18 -3.97
N LYS A 20 8.77 -29.88 -4.51
CA LYS A 20 9.41 -30.71 -5.54
C LYS A 20 9.70 -32.13 -5.05
N GLU A 21 10.13 -32.28 -3.80
CA GLU A 21 10.48 -33.57 -3.21
C GLU A 21 9.25 -34.40 -2.86
N VAL A 22 8.25 -33.78 -2.21
CA VAL A 22 7.12 -34.49 -1.58
C VAL A 22 5.94 -34.67 -2.53
N PHE A 23 5.68 -33.70 -3.41
CA PHE A 23 4.45 -33.65 -4.21
C PHE A 23 4.73 -33.78 -5.71
N GLN A 24 5.30 -34.93 -6.09
CA GLN A 24 5.57 -35.25 -7.49
C GLN A 24 4.25 -35.41 -8.27
N ASN A 25 4.20 -34.86 -9.49
CA ASN A 25 3.05 -34.94 -10.41
C ASN A 25 1.75 -34.26 -9.92
N ILE A 26 1.85 -33.36 -8.93
CA ILE A 26 0.74 -32.50 -8.53
C ILE A 26 0.91 -31.14 -9.19
N PRO A 27 -0.15 -30.55 -9.79
CA PRO A 27 -0.11 -29.17 -10.26
C PRO A 27 0.37 -28.21 -9.17
N ASP A 28 1.39 -27.43 -9.51
CA ASP A 28 2.20 -26.63 -8.58
C ASP A 28 2.20 -25.15 -8.99
N TYR A 29 1.60 -24.30 -8.16
CA TYR A 29 1.33 -22.91 -8.45
C TYR A 29 1.91 -21.95 -7.42
N ILE A 30 2.13 -20.72 -7.88
CA ILE A 30 2.62 -19.64 -7.04
C ILE A 30 1.47 -18.71 -6.65
N CYS A 31 1.41 -18.38 -5.36
CA CYS A 31 0.50 -17.36 -4.85
C CYS A 31 0.79 -16.00 -5.51
N HIS A 32 -0.19 -15.46 -6.25
CA HIS A 32 -0.07 -14.19 -6.98
C HIS A 32 0.21 -13.01 -6.03
N PHE A 33 -0.35 -13.06 -4.82
CA PHE A 33 -0.12 -12.03 -3.81
C PHE A 33 1.33 -12.00 -3.33
N HIS A 34 1.93 -13.16 -3.07
CA HIS A 34 3.35 -13.27 -2.71
C HIS A 34 4.26 -12.88 -3.87
N PHE A 35 3.92 -13.29 -5.09
CA PHE A 35 4.60 -12.88 -6.30
C PHE A 35 4.67 -11.35 -6.46
N LEU A 36 3.52 -10.68 -6.34
CA LEU A 36 3.46 -9.22 -6.35
C LEU A 36 4.22 -8.57 -5.18
N ARG A 37 4.13 -9.16 -3.99
CA ARG A 37 4.85 -8.64 -2.82
C ARG A 37 6.36 -8.64 -3.03
N ASP A 38 6.91 -9.70 -3.62
CA ASP A 38 8.35 -9.79 -3.89
C ASP A 38 8.77 -8.85 -5.03
N ILE A 39 8.03 -8.83 -6.15
CA ILE A 39 8.26 -7.84 -7.23
C ILE A 39 8.23 -6.41 -6.70
N GLY A 40 7.21 -6.07 -5.92
CA GLY A 40 7.03 -4.71 -5.41
C GLY A 40 8.12 -4.32 -4.41
N LYS A 41 8.65 -5.27 -3.61
CA LYS A 41 9.82 -5.01 -2.78
C LYS A 41 11.05 -4.73 -3.63
N ASP A 42 11.36 -5.60 -4.59
CA ASP A 42 12.51 -5.44 -5.48
C ASP A 42 12.47 -4.10 -6.22
N LEU A 43 11.26 -3.65 -6.56
CA LEU A 43 11.07 -2.42 -7.30
C LEU A 43 11.10 -1.16 -6.41
N LEU A 44 10.39 -1.16 -5.29
CA LEU A 44 10.03 0.06 -4.55
C LEU A 44 10.86 0.27 -3.26
N LEU A 45 11.49 -0.76 -2.71
CA LEU A 45 12.01 -0.74 -1.34
C LEU A 45 13.09 0.34 -1.13
N ASP A 46 14.05 0.44 -2.05
CA ASP A 46 15.17 1.37 -1.90
C ASP A 46 14.71 2.83 -1.85
N ASP A 47 13.85 3.24 -2.79
CA ASP A 47 13.31 4.59 -2.82
C ASP A 47 12.37 4.84 -1.64
N TYR A 48 11.57 3.84 -1.25
CA TYR A 48 10.69 3.94 -0.08
C TYR A 48 11.48 4.12 1.23
N GLN A 49 12.57 3.38 1.43
CA GLN A 49 13.45 3.55 2.59
C GLN A 49 14.13 4.92 2.59
N ARG A 50 14.53 5.45 1.43
CA ARG A 50 15.07 6.82 1.32
C ARG A 50 14.05 7.87 1.74
N VAL A 51 12.78 7.71 1.33
CA VAL A 51 11.68 8.59 1.76
C VAL A 51 11.51 8.53 3.28
N ILE A 52 11.43 7.32 3.86
CA ILE A 52 11.31 7.14 5.32
C ILE A 52 12.45 7.82 6.06
N LYS A 53 13.69 7.56 5.62
CA LYS A 53 14.89 8.09 6.24
C LYS A 53 14.92 9.62 6.18
N SER A 54 14.71 10.22 5.01
CA SER A 54 14.72 11.68 4.90
C SER A 54 13.62 12.33 5.76
N LEU A 55 12.39 11.79 5.75
CA LEU A 55 11.32 12.29 6.63
C LEU A 55 11.69 12.20 8.14
N LYS A 56 12.45 11.17 8.53
CA LYS A 56 12.96 11.01 9.90
C LYS A 56 14.08 12.02 10.21
N ASP A 57 15.01 12.20 9.28
CA ASP A 57 16.17 13.10 9.43
C ASP A 57 15.71 14.56 9.56
N HIS A 58 14.71 14.97 8.79
CA HIS A 58 14.04 16.28 8.93
C HIS A 58 13.23 16.44 10.21
N LYS A 59 12.99 15.36 10.96
CA LYS A 59 12.16 15.33 12.19
C LYS A 59 10.77 15.95 11.99
N ILE A 60 10.25 15.99 10.76
CA ILE A 60 9.04 16.75 10.41
C ILE A 60 7.82 16.27 11.19
N ARG A 61 7.69 14.97 11.42
CA ARG A 61 6.60 14.41 12.25
C ARG A 61 6.66 14.95 13.69
N LYS A 62 7.84 15.03 14.29
CA LYS A 62 8.02 15.58 15.64
C LYS A 62 7.63 17.06 15.67
N SER A 63 8.15 17.85 14.73
CA SER A 63 7.88 19.29 14.64
C SER A 63 6.39 19.59 14.44
N LEU A 64 5.71 18.85 13.56
CA LEU A 64 4.26 19.01 13.35
C LEU A 64 3.44 18.58 14.58
N ARG A 65 3.82 17.49 15.28
CA ARG A 65 3.14 17.10 16.52
C ARG A 65 3.29 18.16 17.61
N GLN A 66 4.48 18.73 17.78
CA GLN A 66 4.71 19.82 18.73
C GLN A 66 3.88 21.05 18.37
N LYS A 67 3.84 21.42 17.09
CA LYS A 67 3.03 22.54 16.61
C LYS A 67 1.52 22.30 16.81
N LYS A 68 1.03 21.09 16.49
CA LYS A 68 -0.37 20.67 16.73
C LYS A 68 -0.73 20.81 18.21
N ARG A 69 0.12 20.32 19.12
CA ARG A 69 -0.12 20.41 20.57
C ARG A 69 -0.18 21.86 21.03
N TYR A 70 0.83 22.67 20.68
CA TYR A 70 0.90 24.08 21.06
C TYR A 70 -0.31 24.88 20.59
N ILE A 71 -0.75 24.65 19.34
CA ILE A 71 -1.93 25.31 18.79
C ILE A 71 -3.21 24.77 19.44
N GLY A 72 -3.34 23.45 19.57
CA GLY A 72 -4.53 22.83 20.15
C GLY A 72 -4.78 23.24 21.61
N GLU A 73 -3.72 23.54 22.37
CA GLU A 73 -3.86 24.14 23.72
C GLU A 73 -4.42 25.57 23.68
N LYS A 74 -4.12 26.35 22.64
CA LYS A 74 -4.60 27.74 22.48
C LYS A 74 -6.03 27.87 21.96
N VAL A 75 -6.42 26.96 21.07
CA VAL A 75 -7.73 27.02 20.38
C VAL A 75 -8.66 25.90 20.81
N ARG A 76 -8.41 25.29 21.99
CA ARG A 76 -9.15 24.11 22.48
C ARG A 76 -10.66 24.36 22.49
N ASP A 77 -11.07 25.46 23.11
CA ASP A 77 -12.48 25.78 23.30
C ASP A 77 -13.14 26.08 21.95
N GLU A 78 -12.43 26.79 21.06
CA GLU A 78 -12.91 27.13 19.72
C GLU A 78 -13.02 25.90 18.80
N ILE A 79 -12.15 24.89 18.95
CA ILE A 79 -12.25 23.64 18.21
C ILE A 79 -13.51 22.87 18.60
N GLY A 80 -13.79 22.74 19.90
CA GLY A 80 -15.00 22.06 20.36
C GLY A 80 -16.26 22.74 19.83
N LEU A 81 -16.28 24.07 19.84
CA LEU A 81 -17.37 24.86 19.25
C LEU A 81 -17.54 24.63 17.75
N ILE A 82 -16.45 24.51 17.00
CA ILE A 82 -16.51 24.23 15.55
C ILE A 82 -17.01 22.82 15.28
N GLU A 83 -16.62 21.83 16.10
CA GLU A 83 -17.12 20.47 15.99
C GLU A 83 -18.64 20.42 16.23
N GLU A 84 -19.15 21.09 17.26
CA GLU A 84 -20.59 21.25 17.52
C GLU A 84 -21.32 21.93 16.34
N ILE A 85 -20.72 22.97 15.74
CA ILE A 85 -21.30 23.66 14.57
C ILE A 85 -21.35 22.74 13.35
N ILE A 86 -20.27 22.01 13.06
CA ILE A 86 -20.20 21.08 11.92
C ILE A 86 -21.22 19.93 12.08
N LEU A 87 -21.45 19.47 13.31
CA LEU A 87 -22.44 18.44 13.63
C LEU A 87 -23.88 18.99 13.65
N GLY A 88 -24.08 20.30 13.47
CA GLY A 88 -25.40 20.93 13.48
C GLY A 88 -25.99 21.11 14.87
N GLU A 89 -25.20 20.90 15.92
CA GLU A 89 -25.60 21.00 17.33
C GLU A 89 -25.58 22.46 17.80
N ARG A 90 -24.97 23.37 17.04
CA ARG A 90 -24.87 24.79 17.35
C ARG A 90 -24.87 25.67 16.08
N ILE A 91 -25.54 26.82 16.14
CA ILE A 91 -25.52 27.82 15.05
C ILE A 91 -24.33 28.75 15.25
N ALA A 92 -23.56 29.02 14.19
CA ALA A 92 -22.42 29.92 14.24
C ALA A 92 -22.86 31.38 14.47
N THR A 93 -22.40 32.01 15.55
CA THR A 93 -22.82 33.37 15.93
C THR A 93 -21.69 34.42 15.95
N THR A 94 -20.43 34.05 15.68
CA THR A 94 -19.28 34.98 15.79
C THR A 94 -18.16 34.69 14.80
N GLU A 95 -17.47 35.74 14.34
CA GLU A 95 -16.18 35.64 13.63
C GLU A 95 -15.08 35.16 14.58
N THR A 96 -14.55 33.95 14.36
CA THR A 96 -13.51 33.37 15.21
C THR A 96 -12.16 34.04 14.95
N LYS A 97 -11.61 34.74 15.95
CA LYS A 97 -10.30 35.43 15.84
C LYS A 97 -9.11 34.48 15.64
N SER A 98 -9.31 33.17 15.86
CA SER A 98 -8.28 32.12 15.79
C SER A 98 -8.41 31.20 14.56
N LEU A 99 -9.11 31.63 13.50
CA LEU A 99 -9.25 30.86 12.26
C LEU A 99 -7.91 30.34 11.68
N PRO A 100 -6.81 31.13 11.63
CA PRO A 100 -5.52 30.66 11.13
C PRO A 100 -4.94 29.50 11.96
N GLU A 101 -5.04 29.59 13.28
CA GLU A 101 -4.60 28.56 14.22
C GLU A 101 -5.41 27.27 14.04
N ILE A 102 -6.73 27.38 13.97
CA ILE A 102 -7.64 26.25 13.74
C ILE A 102 -7.34 25.59 12.40
N ALA A 103 -7.14 26.38 11.34
CA ALA A 103 -6.76 25.86 10.03
C ALA A 103 -5.45 25.06 10.09
N VAL A 104 -4.40 25.60 10.74
CA VAL A 104 -3.13 24.87 10.92
C VAL A 104 -3.34 23.57 11.69
N TYR A 105 -4.13 23.60 12.78
CA TYR A 105 -4.43 22.41 13.57
C TYR A 105 -5.09 21.33 12.72
N THR A 106 -6.13 21.69 11.96
CA THR A 106 -6.88 20.79 11.07
C THR A 106 -6.01 20.26 9.93
N PHE A 107 -5.16 21.09 9.31
CA PHE A 107 -4.21 20.61 8.30
C PHE A 107 -3.23 19.59 8.86
N ILE A 108 -2.69 19.82 10.06
CA ILE A 108 -1.78 18.87 10.70
C ILE A 108 -2.52 17.57 11.06
N GLN A 109 -3.76 17.65 11.57
CA GLN A 109 -4.62 16.48 11.79
C GLN A 109 -4.74 15.66 10.50
N TRP A 110 -5.17 16.31 9.41
CA TRP A 110 -5.35 15.71 8.11
C TRP A 110 -4.05 15.09 7.59
N ILE A 111 -2.89 15.74 7.71
CA ILE A 111 -1.61 15.12 7.30
C ILE A 111 -1.34 13.81 8.05
N PHE A 112 -1.62 13.75 9.35
CA PHE A 112 -1.38 12.55 10.16
C PHE A 112 -2.36 11.41 9.90
N GLU A 113 -3.49 11.68 9.26
CA GLU A 113 -4.43 10.64 8.81
C GLU A 113 -4.01 9.96 7.49
N ALA A 114 -2.84 10.30 6.92
CA ALA A 114 -2.31 9.65 5.71
C ALA A 114 -2.39 8.11 5.75
N PRO A 115 -2.04 7.41 6.84
CA PRO A 115 -2.13 5.95 6.88
C PRO A 115 -3.54 5.39 6.70
N ARG A 116 -4.61 6.18 6.91
CA ARG A 116 -5.99 5.73 6.64
C ARG A 116 -6.27 5.54 5.14
N GLN A 117 -5.39 6.01 4.25
CA GLN A 117 -5.46 5.70 2.82
C GLN A 117 -4.98 4.28 2.49
N SER A 118 -4.22 3.66 3.40
CA SER A 118 -3.78 2.28 3.23
C SER A 118 -4.98 1.33 3.30
N LYS A 119 -4.97 0.31 2.45
CA LYS A 119 -6.07 -0.66 2.29
C LYS A 119 -5.83 -1.95 3.08
N GLY A 120 -4.79 -1.98 3.91
CA GLY A 120 -4.50 -3.09 4.83
C GLY A 120 -3.74 -4.25 4.18
N TYR A 121 -3.11 -4.03 3.03
CA TYR A 121 -2.24 -5.00 2.36
C TYR A 121 -0.79 -4.95 2.87
N GLY A 122 -0.37 -3.80 3.40
CA GLY A 122 1.00 -3.51 3.81
C GLY A 122 1.93 -3.21 2.62
N PHE A 123 3.19 -2.90 2.91
CA PHE A 123 4.20 -2.69 1.87
C PHE A 123 4.46 -4.00 1.09
N PRO A 124 4.55 -3.99 -0.26
CA PRO A 124 4.68 -2.84 -1.17
C PRO A 124 3.38 -2.21 -1.70
N PHE A 125 2.22 -2.79 -1.37
CA PHE A 125 0.92 -2.33 -1.86
C PHE A 125 0.50 -0.99 -1.23
N ASP A 126 0.71 -0.86 0.08
CA ASP A 126 0.49 0.36 0.86
C ASP A 126 1.81 1.12 1.07
N THR A 127 1.77 2.45 0.92
CA THR A 127 2.94 3.32 1.05
C THR A 127 2.67 4.54 1.96
N PRO A 128 2.26 4.34 3.23
CA PRO A 128 1.81 5.43 4.12
C PRO A 128 2.81 6.57 4.31
N HIS A 129 4.12 6.32 4.14
CA HIS A 129 5.13 7.36 4.23
C HIS A 129 5.19 8.26 2.99
N LEU A 130 4.93 7.70 1.79
CA LEU A 130 4.74 8.48 0.56
C LEU A 130 3.45 9.31 0.67
N ASP A 131 2.37 8.69 1.15
CA ASP A 131 1.08 9.36 1.31
C ASP A 131 1.19 10.55 2.26
N PHE A 132 1.94 10.39 3.36
CA PHE A 132 2.27 11.47 4.28
C PHE A 132 3.03 12.61 3.58
N TYR A 133 4.05 12.30 2.78
CA TYR A 133 4.79 13.30 2.01
C TYR A 133 3.88 14.04 1.02
N ASN A 134 2.99 13.33 0.33
CA ASN A 134 2.06 13.92 -0.62
C ASN A 134 1.04 14.83 0.06
N ARG A 135 0.58 14.50 1.29
CA ARG A 135 -0.24 15.43 2.10
C ARG A 135 0.54 16.67 2.53
N LEU A 136 1.84 16.56 2.86
CA LEU A 136 2.68 17.74 3.12
C LEU A 136 2.75 18.66 1.90
N LYS A 137 3.02 18.08 0.71
CA LYS A 137 3.10 18.81 -0.56
C LYS A 137 1.78 19.52 -0.87
N LYS A 138 0.65 18.82 -0.78
CA LYS A 138 -0.68 19.38 -1.03
C LYS A 138 -1.03 20.50 -0.04
N MET A 139 -0.78 20.30 1.25
CA MET A 139 -1.00 21.36 2.25
C MET A 139 -0.17 22.61 1.94
N HIS A 140 1.12 22.45 1.64
CA HIS A 140 1.98 23.58 1.28
C HIS A 140 1.46 24.32 0.05
N GLN A 141 1.04 23.61 -1.00
CA GLN A 141 0.46 24.21 -2.20
C GLN A 141 -0.80 25.03 -1.89
N GLU A 142 -1.73 24.49 -1.12
CA GLU A 142 -2.97 25.20 -0.76
C GLU A 142 -2.70 26.40 0.14
N LEU A 143 -1.83 26.26 1.14
CA LEU A 143 -1.49 27.39 2.01
C LEU A 143 -0.71 28.48 1.27
N SER A 144 0.18 28.15 0.33
CA SER A 144 0.88 29.15 -0.48
C SER A 144 -0.10 30.05 -1.24
N LYS A 145 -1.12 29.47 -1.90
CA LYS A 145 -2.17 30.25 -2.59
C LYS A 145 -2.90 31.22 -1.65
N VAL A 146 -3.23 30.77 -0.44
CA VAL A 146 -3.90 31.60 0.58
C VAL A 146 -3.00 32.72 1.09
N LEU A 147 -1.69 32.48 1.17
CA LEU A 147 -0.70 33.45 1.64
C LEU A 147 -0.33 34.50 0.58
N ASP A 148 -0.42 34.16 -0.70
CA ASP A 148 -0.14 35.07 -1.82
C ASP A 148 -1.28 36.07 -2.06
N ASN A 149 -2.53 35.70 -1.72
CA ASN A 149 -3.74 36.46 -2.04
C ASN A 149 -4.30 37.36 -0.90
N GLY A 150 -3.54 37.70 0.15
CA GLY A 150 -4.11 38.59 1.19
C GLY A 150 -3.16 39.14 2.25
N ASP A 151 -3.73 39.89 3.20
CA ASP A 151 -3.00 40.54 4.29
C ASP A 151 -2.30 39.50 5.18
N ARG A 152 -0.97 39.65 5.32
CA ARG A 152 -0.09 38.74 6.07
C ARG A 152 -0.18 38.95 7.58
N LYS A 153 -0.74 40.09 8.04
CA LYS A 153 -0.72 40.53 9.45
C LYS A 153 -1.36 39.52 10.41
N ASN A 154 -2.35 38.75 9.94
CA ASN A 154 -3.05 37.73 10.74
C ASN A 154 -2.75 36.27 10.32
N LYS A 155 -1.71 35.99 9.52
CA LYS A 155 -1.43 34.64 8.98
C LYS A 155 -0.12 34.03 9.50
N LYS A 156 0.47 34.56 10.58
CA LYS A 156 1.78 34.14 11.10
C LYS A 156 1.87 32.63 11.40
N SER A 157 0.82 32.04 11.95
CA SER A 157 0.78 30.60 12.24
C SER A 157 0.85 29.74 10.98
N LEU A 158 0.15 30.17 9.91
CA LEU A 158 0.16 29.55 8.58
C LEU A 158 1.53 29.68 7.91
N ILE A 159 2.11 30.88 7.90
CA ILE A 159 3.47 31.12 7.34
C ILE A 159 4.48 30.18 7.99
N LYS A 160 4.49 30.11 9.33
CA LYS A 160 5.44 29.24 10.06
C LYS A 160 5.29 27.75 9.73
N VAL A 161 4.07 27.26 9.50
CA VAL A 161 3.89 25.83 9.14
C VAL A 161 4.27 25.60 7.67
N CYS A 162 4.02 26.57 6.78
CA CYS A 162 4.50 26.52 5.40
C CYS A 162 6.02 26.45 5.34
N GLU A 163 6.72 27.35 6.04
CA GLU A 163 8.19 27.37 6.11
C GLU A 163 8.74 26.04 6.65
N LEU A 164 8.14 25.52 7.73
CA LEU A 164 8.53 24.24 8.32
C LEU A 164 8.42 23.09 7.30
N VAL A 165 7.34 23.04 6.52
CA VAL A 165 7.14 22.01 5.50
C VAL A 165 8.00 22.24 4.27
N LYS A 166 8.22 23.50 3.89
CA LYS A 166 9.04 23.90 2.74
C LYS A 166 10.47 23.36 2.86
N VAL A 167 11.06 23.37 4.06
CA VAL A 167 12.40 22.80 4.30
C VAL A 167 12.48 21.33 3.88
N VAL A 168 11.43 20.54 4.15
CA VAL A 168 11.34 19.13 3.75
C VAL A 168 11.13 19.01 2.24
N LEU A 169 10.21 19.82 1.70
CA LEU A 169 9.90 19.78 0.26
C LEU A 169 11.08 20.25 -0.60
N ASP A 170 11.98 21.08 -0.08
CA ASP A 170 13.16 21.56 -0.81
C ASP A 170 14.36 20.59 -0.77
N ASP A 171 14.26 19.48 -0.04
CA ASP A 171 15.23 18.39 -0.09
C ASP A 171 15.23 17.71 -1.46
N LYS A 172 16.28 17.98 -2.25
CA LYS A 172 16.47 17.40 -3.59
C LYS A 172 16.53 15.88 -3.57
N LYS A 173 17.18 15.27 -2.57
CA LYS A 173 17.32 13.80 -2.49
C LYS A 173 15.97 13.16 -2.21
N LEU A 174 15.19 13.75 -1.32
CA LEU A 174 13.82 13.31 -1.03
C LEU A 174 12.92 13.45 -2.27
N LYS A 175 12.95 14.60 -2.94
CA LYS A 175 12.21 14.84 -4.20
C LYS A 175 12.50 13.75 -5.24
N THR A 176 13.78 13.45 -5.49
CA THR A 176 14.17 12.39 -6.43
C THR A 176 13.65 11.02 -5.99
N ALA A 177 13.80 10.65 -4.72
CA ALA A 177 13.31 9.37 -4.21
C ALA A 177 11.78 9.25 -4.35
N VAL A 178 11.03 10.32 -4.07
CA VAL A 178 9.57 10.35 -4.25
C VAL A 178 9.18 10.18 -5.71
N VAL A 179 9.79 10.94 -6.62
CA VAL A 179 9.49 10.84 -8.06
C VAL A 179 9.77 9.44 -8.60
N ASN A 180 10.91 8.85 -8.22
CA ASN A 180 11.24 7.46 -8.59
C ASN A 180 10.22 6.47 -8.04
N LEU A 181 9.87 6.60 -6.75
CA LEU A 181 8.92 5.72 -6.09
C LEU A 181 7.54 5.81 -6.75
N GLU A 182 7.03 7.02 -7.01
CA GLU A 182 5.75 7.25 -7.69
C GLU A 182 5.75 6.66 -9.09
N THR A 183 6.80 6.89 -9.87
CA THR A 183 6.95 6.37 -11.24
C THR A 183 6.91 4.84 -11.26
N LYS A 184 7.69 4.22 -10.37
CA LYS A 184 7.74 2.75 -10.26
C LYS A 184 6.44 2.16 -9.71
N LYS A 185 5.78 2.85 -8.79
CA LYS A 185 4.48 2.44 -8.24
C LYS A 185 3.40 2.38 -9.31
N VAL A 186 3.43 3.25 -10.32
CA VAL A 186 2.53 3.16 -11.49
C VAL A 186 2.72 1.84 -12.23
N VAL A 187 3.97 1.43 -12.48
CA VAL A 187 4.27 0.16 -13.15
C VAL A 187 3.85 -1.03 -12.30
N PHE A 188 4.10 -0.98 -10.99
CA PHE A 188 3.65 -2.01 -10.06
C PHE A 188 2.12 -2.15 -10.02
N ASN A 189 1.39 -1.02 -10.01
CA ASN A 189 -0.07 -1.03 -10.02
C ASN A 189 -0.64 -1.62 -11.32
N LYS A 190 -0.02 -1.35 -12.48
CA LYS A 190 -0.40 -2.00 -13.74
C LYS A 190 -0.28 -3.52 -13.69
N LEU A 191 0.75 -4.05 -13.01
CA LEU A 191 0.88 -5.50 -12.80
C LEU A 191 -0.19 -6.03 -11.83
N ARG A 192 -0.52 -5.29 -10.77
CA ARG A 192 -1.62 -5.64 -9.83
C ARG A 192 -2.97 -5.73 -10.56
N GLU A 193 -3.26 -4.74 -11.40
CA GLU A 193 -4.46 -4.71 -12.26
C GLU A 193 -4.48 -5.89 -13.25
N ALA A 194 -3.34 -6.20 -13.88
CA ALA A 194 -3.23 -7.32 -14.81
C ALA A 194 -3.48 -8.67 -14.13
N LEU A 195 -2.92 -8.87 -12.93
CA LEU A 195 -3.13 -10.05 -12.10
C LEU A 195 -4.48 -10.07 -11.39
N ARG A 196 -5.25 -8.96 -11.41
CA ARG A 196 -6.53 -8.80 -10.72
C ARG A 196 -6.49 -9.29 -9.27
N ILE A 197 -5.50 -8.82 -8.52
CA ILE A 197 -5.32 -9.12 -7.11
C ILE A 197 -4.64 -7.95 -6.40
N ALA A 198 -5.08 -7.68 -5.17
CA ALA A 198 -4.73 -6.48 -4.43
C ALA A 198 -4.92 -5.26 -5.32
N ASP A 199 -6.11 -5.08 -5.89
CA ASP A 199 -6.40 -3.96 -6.79
C ASP A 199 -5.99 -2.62 -6.12
N PRO A 200 -5.37 -1.66 -6.83
CA PRO A 200 -5.07 -0.34 -6.29
C PRO A 200 -6.24 0.35 -5.58
N ASP A 201 -7.46 0.15 -6.08
CA ASP A 201 -8.70 0.70 -5.52
C ASP A 201 -9.45 -0.30 -4.62
N GLY A 202 -8.95 -1.53 -4.49
CA GLY A 202 -9.57 -2.60 -3.71
C GLY A 202 -9.45 -2.39 -2.19
N GLU A 203 -10.44 -2.87 -1.45
CA GLU A 203 -10.54 -2.69 0.01
C GLU A 203 -10.45 -4.00 0.81
N LYS A 204 -10.11 -5.10 0.15
CA LYS A 204 -10.12 -6.45 0.75
C LYS A 204 -8.90 -6.74 1.63
N GLY A 205 -7.84 -5.92 1.55
CA GLY A 205 -6.61 -6.10 2.33
C GLY A 205 -6.02 -7.50 2.16
N LEU A 206 -5.40 -8.05 3.21
CA LEU A 206 -4.86 -9.42 3.18
C LEU A 206 -5.90 -10.53 2.91
N ASN A 207 -7.19 -10.20 2.81
CA ASN A 207 -8.27 -11.14 2.51
C ASN A 207 -8.66 -11.13 1.03
N ASP A 208 -7.92 -10.43 0.17
CA ASP A 208 -8.19 -10.43 -1.27
C ASP A 208 -7.84 -11.78 -1.89
N GLU A 209 -8.84 -12.48 -2.41
CA GLU A 209 -8.71 -13.76 -3.11
C GLU A 209 -8.49 -13.59 -4.63
N GLY A 210 -8.57 -12.35 -5.14
CA GLY A 210 -8.53 -12.03 -6.56
C GLY A 210 -9.82 -12.39 -7.33
N GLU A 211 -9.91 -11.97 -8.58
CA GLU A 211 -11.05 -12.26 -9.49
C GLU A 211 -10.88 -13.55 -10.33
N SER A 212 -11.96 -14.05 -10.93
CA SER A 212 -12.16 -15.49 -11.19
C SER A 212 -11.89 -16.02 -12.61
N ASP A 213 -11.15 -15.31 -13.47
CA ASP A 213 -10.86 -15.80 -14.84
C ASP A 213 -9.36 -15.78 -15.17
N ILE A 214 -8.74 -16.98 -15.12
CA ILE A 214 -7.30 -17.18 -15.32
C ILE A 214 -6.88 -16.92 -16.77
N GLU A 215 -7.64 -17.37 -17.77
CA GLU A 215 -7.30 -17.17 -19.19
C GLU A 215 -7.22 -15.66 -19.50
N THR A 216 -8.20 -14.90 -19.03
CA THR A 216 -8.19 -13.44 -19.18
C THR A 216 -7.03 -12.76 -18.42
N ILE A 217 -6.58 -13.32 -17.30
CA ILE A 217 -5.45 -12.77 -16.54
C ILE A 217 -4.13 -13.01 -17.27
N GLU A 218 -3.90 -14.21 -17.80
CA GLU A 218 -2.69 -14.51 -18.58
C GLU A 218 -2.55 -13.54 -19.76
N ASP A 219 -3.62 -13.32 -20.51
CA ASP A 219 -3.67 -12.35 -21.61
C ASP A 219 -3.37 -10.92 -21.16
N LYS A 220 -3.90 -10.50 -20.00
CA LYS A 220 -3.61 -9.18 -19.42
C LYS A 220 -2.15 -9.05 -19.02
N VAL A 221 -1.56 -10.07 -18.40
CA VAL A 221 -0.14 -10.05 -18.00
C VAL A 221 0.75 -10.11 -19.23
N LYS A 222 0.37 -10.83 -20.27
CA LYS A 222 1.06 -10.84 -21.58
C LYS A 222 1.06 -9.46 -22.22
N LYS A 223 -0.10 -8.78 -22.24
CA LYS A 223 -0.20 -7.38 -22.71
C LYS A 223 0.65 -6.43 -21.86
N PHE A 224 0.67 -6.61 -20.54
CA PHE A 224 1.52 -5.83 -19.64
C PHE A 224 3.02 -6.05 -19.94
N LYS A 225 3.45 -7.29 -20.16
CA LYS A 225 4.83 -7.62 -20.54
C LYS A 225 5.21 -6.98 -21.88
N LEU A 226 4.37 -7.14 -22.91
CA LEU A 226 4.58 -6.50 -24.21
C LEU A 226 4.68 -4.98 -24.07
N TRP A 227 3.80 -4.38 -23.26
CA TRP A 227 3.89 -2.96 -22.93
C TRP A 227 5.23 -2.63 -22.25
N LEU A 228 5.77 -3.42 -21.32
CA LEU A 228 7.10 -3.15 -20.75
C LEU A 228 8.22 -3.20 -21.81
N GLU A 229 8.10 -4.09 -22.79
CA GLU A 229 9.13 -4.35 -23.81
C GLU A 229 9.08 -3.40 -25.02
N ASP A 230 7.96 -2.71 -25.22
CA ASP A 230 7.71 -1.78 -26.33
C ASP A 230 8.61 -0.52 -26.31
N ASP A 231 9.23 -0.19 -25.18
CA ASP A 231 10.25 0.86 -25.09
C ASP A 231 11.55 0.30 -24.52
N GLU A 232 12.66 0.50 -25.23
CA GLU A 232 13.97 -0.08 -24.87
C GLU A 232 14.48 0.43 -23.51
N ASN A 233 14.18 1.68 -23.14
CA ASN A 233 14.57 2.20 -21.82
C ASN A 233 13.72 1.57 -20.71
N ARG A 234 12.40 1.49 -20.89
CA ARG A 234 11.46 0.82 -19.98
C ARG A 234 11.86 -0.64 -19.80
N LYS A 235 12.10 -1.37 -20.89
CA LYS A 235 12.58 -2.76 -20.87
C LYS A 235 13.85 -2.93 -20.04
N LYS A 236 14.85 -2.06 -20.23
CA LYS A 236 16.10 -2.09 -19.44
C LYS A 236 15.86 -1.80 -17.97
N ILE A 237 15.05 -0.79 -17.65
CA ILE A 237 14.74 -0.41 -16.25
C ILE A 237 14.01 -1.56 -15.52
N TYR A 238 13.07 -2.23 -16.19
CA TYR A 238 12.23 -3.27 -15.59
C TYR A 238 12.68 -4.70 -15.93
N ALA A 239 13.89 -4.89 -16.46
CA ALA A 239 14.39 -6.20 -16.88
C ALA A 239 14.33 -7.27 -15.78
N LYS A 240 14.55 -6.89 -14.51
CA LYS A 240 14.42 -7.81 -13.37
C LYS A 240 12.98 -8.29 -13.15
N MET A 241 12.00 -7.39 -13.28
CA MET A 241 10.58 -7.72 -13.18
C MET A 241 10.16 -8.66 -14.31
N ILE A 242 10.58 -8.35 -15.55
CA ILE A 242 10.32 -9.21 -16.72
C ILE A 242 10.87 -10.62 -16.47
N LYS A 243 12.14 -10.73 -16.05
CA LYS A 243 12.76 -12.03 -15.73
C LYS A 243 12.02 -12.80 -14.63
N GLN A 244 11.50 -12.14 -13.61
CA GLN A 244 10.71 -12.81 -12.57
C GLN A 244 9.37 -13.31 -13.09
N ILE A 245 8.69 -12.52 -13.93
CA ILE A 245 7.45 -12.93 -14.60
C ILE A 245 7.70 -14.17 -15.47
N GLU A 246 8.78 -14.16 -16.27
CA GLU A 246 9.15 -15.29 -17.12
C GLU A 246 9.53 -16.54 -16.31
N LYS A 247 10.30 -16.36 -15.24
CA LYS A 247 10.74 -17.46 -14.37
C LYS A 247 9.57 -18.28 -13.81
N TYR A 248 8.45 -17.60 -13.53
CA TYR A 248 7.29 -18.20 -12.89
C TYR A 248 6.07 -18.30 -13.79
N TRP A 249 6.20 -18.02 -15.10
CA TRP A 249 5.07 -17.94 -16.03
C TRP A 249 4.15 -19.17 -15.94
N ASP A 250 4.72 -20.36 -16.12
CA ASP A 250 3.99 -21.64 -16.12
C ASP A 250 3.39 -22.01 -14.74
N LYS A 251 3.84 -21.35 -13.66
CA LYS A 251 3.32 -21.53 -12.30
C LYS A 251 2.35 -20.43 -11.88
N LEU A 252 2.27 -19.34 -12.65
CA LEU A 252 1.34 -18.24 -12.43
C LEU A 252 0.03 -18.48 -13.17
N PHE A 253 0.09 -19.13 -14.34
CA PHE A 253 -1.06 -19.35 -15.22
C PHE A 253 -1.10 -20.81 -15.65
N THR A 254 -2.24 -21.47 -15.47
CA THR A 254 -2.51 -22.78 -16.08
C THR A 254 -4.00 -23.00 -16.29
N ASP A 255 -4.30 -23.92 -17.19
CA ASP A 255 -5.65 -24.34 -17.53
C ASP A 255 -6.47 -24.77 -16.31
N PRO A 256 -7.77 -24.44 -16.30
CA PRO A 256 -8.71 -25.02 -15.36
C PRO A 256 -8.68 -26.55 -15.39
N ILE A 257 -8.70 -27.16 -14.21
CA ILE A 257 -8.61 -28.60 -14.05
C ILE A 257 -9.98 -29.22 -14.36
N VAL A 258 -10.10 -29.90 -15.51
CA VAL A 258 -11.33 -30.64 -15.85
C VAL A 258 -11.35 -31.99 -15.12
N VAL A 259 -12.45 -32.28 -14.43
CA VAL A 259 -12.72 -33.51 -13.68
C VAL A 259 -14.03 -34.12 -14.18
N SER A 260 -14.01 -35.40 -14.55
CA SER A 260 -15.24 -36.14 -14.85
C SER A 260 -15.88 -36.62 -13.54
N THR A 261 -17.10 -36.19 -13.25
CA THR A 261 -17.93 -36.65 -12.13
C THR A 261 -19.13 -37.45 -12.67
N ASN A 262 -19.85 -38.13 -11.77
CA ASN A 262 -21.08 -38.86 -12.14
C ASN A 262 -22.20 -37.93 -12.66
N GLU A 263 -22.07 -36.61 -12.45
CA GLU A 263 -23.02 -35.56 -12.85
C GLU A 263 -22.56 -34.78 -14.10
N GLY A 264 -21.38 -35.09 -14.66
CA GLY A 264 -20.83 -34.44 -15.85
C GLY A 264 -19.37 -34.02 -15.70
N LYS A 265 -18.88 -33.20 -16.65
CA LYS A 265 -17.54 -32.60 -16.55
C LYS A 265 -17.61 -31.36 -15.64
N LEU A 266 -16.85 -31.36 -14.57
CA LEU A 266 -16.65 -30.22 -13.67
C LEU A 266 -15.31 -29.56 -13.98
N THR A 267 -15.28 -28.23 -14.05
CA THR A 267 -14.05 -27.46 -14.24
C THR A 267 -13.65 -26.81 -12.91
N ILE A 268 -12.47 -27.15 -12.39
CA ILE A 268 -11.93 -26.62 -11.14
C ILE A 268 -10.84 -25.60 -11.46
N VAL A 269 -11.05 -24.35 -11.07
CA VAL A 269 -10.04 -23.29 -11.19
C VAL A 269 -9.14 -23.31 -9.94
N PRO A 270 -7.80 -23.43 -10.08
CA PRO A 270 -6.89 -23.38 -8.94
C PRO A 270 -7.02 -22.09 -8.14
N GLN A 271 -6.82 -22.16 -6.82
CA GLN A 271 -6.76 -20.95 -6.01
C GLN A 271 -5.55 -20.10 -6.41
N ARG A 272 -5.69 -18.76 -6.38
CA ARG A 272 -4.63 -17.82 -6.77
C ARG A 272 -3.88 -17.23 -5.58
N THR A 273 -4.42 -17.47 -4.38
CA THR A 273 -3.81 -17.14 -3.11
C THR A 273 -3.69 -18.41 -2.26
N ASN A 274 -2.80 -18.37 -1.28
CA ASN A 274 -2.66 -19.39 -0.26
C ASN A 274 -3.30 -18.94 1.07
N ASN A 275 -4.18 -17.93 1.07
CA ASN A 275 -4.73 -17.31 2.29
C ASN A 275 -5.37 -18.32 3.24
N ILE A 276 -6.11 -19.30 2.73
CA ILE A 276 -6.75 -20.34 3.54
C ILE A 276 -5.70 -21.18 4.27
N LEU A 277 -4.66 -21.61 3.57
CA LEU A 277 -3.55 -22.37 4.15
C LEU A 277 -2.77 -21.51 5.14
N GLU A 278 -2.47 -20.26 4.81
CA GLU A 278 -1.74 -19.35 5.71
C GLU A 278 -2.50 -19.07 7.00
N ARG A 279 -3.82 -18.85 6.92
CA ARG A 279 -4.66 -18.70 8.11
C ARG A 279 -4.65 -19.97 8.95
N TYR A 280 -4.76 -21.13 8.33
CA TYR A 280 -4.70 -22.42 9.02
C TYR A 280 -3.35 -22.62 9.73
N PHE A 281 -2.23 -22.36 9.04
CA PHE A 281 -0.89 -22.40 9.64
C PHE A 281 -0.71 -21.35 10.74
N PHE A 282 -1.25 -20.15 10.59
CA PHE A 282 -1.20 -19.11 11.60
C PHE A 282 -1.94 -19.52 12.88
N VAL A 283 -3.14 -20.10 12.75
CA VAL A 283 -3.89 -20.67 13.88
C VAL A 283 -3.09 -21.78 14.54
N MET A 284 -2.52 -22.71 13.76
CA MET A 284 -1.66 -23.77 14.30
C MET A 284 -0.45 -23.22 15.08
N ARG A 285 0.24 -22.21 14.55
CA ARG A 285 1.38 -21.58 15.22
C ARG A 285 0.98 -20.93 16.54
N LYS A 286 -0.19 -20.28 16.60
CA LYS A 286 -0.75 -19.73 17.84
C LYS A 286 -1.06 -20.83 18.86
N VAL A 287 -1.73 -21.89 18.45
CA VAL A 287 -2.05 -23.03 19.34
C VAL A 287 -0.78 -23.72 19.85
N GLY A 288 0.26 -23.87 19.02
CA GLY A 288 1.55 -24.42 19.43
C GLY A 288 2.32 -23.52 20.40
N THR A 289 2.19 -22.20 20.26
CA THR A 289 2.82 -21.22 21.20
C THR A 289 2.04 -21.07 22.50
N GLU A 290 0.72 -21.30 22.50
CA GLU A 290 -0.09 -21.38 23.72
C GLU A 290 0.17 -22.66 24.51
N LYS A 291 0.32 -23.82 23.84
CA LYS A 291 0.69 -25.09 24.49
C LYS A 291 2.07 -25.05 25.16
N ASN A 292 3.01 -24.30 24.58
CA ASN A 292 4.35 -24.11 25.17
C ASN A 292 4.38 -23.09 26.33
N LYS A 293 3.27 -22.43 26.66
CA LYS A 293 3.15 -21.57 27.85
C LYS A 293 2.52 -22.28 29.06
N VAL A 294 2.02 -23.52 28.90
CA VAL A 294 1.33 -24.27 29.97
C VAL A 294 2.24 -25.30 30.66
N VAL A 295 3.52 -25.39 30.29
CA VAL A 295 4.51 -26.28 30.94
C VAL A 295 5.65 -25.47 31.54
N LEU A 296 5.33 -24.53 32.42
CA LEU A 296 6.26 -23.93 33.38
C LEU A 296 5.46 -23.55 34.63
N HIS A 297 5.03 -24.56 35.39
CA HIS A 297 4.71 -24.44 36.81
C HIS A 297 5.29 -25.66 37.53
#